data_AF-A0A6C0HPU7-F1
#
_entry.id   AF-A0A6C0HPU7-F1
#
_cell.length_a   1.000
_cell.length_b   1.000
_cell.length_c   1.000
_cell.angle_alpha   90.00
_cell.angle_beta   90.00
_cell.angle_gamma   90.00
#
_symmetry.space_group_name_H-M   'P 1'
#
loop_
_entity.id
_entity.type
_entity.pdbx_description
1 polymer ?
#
loop_
_entity_poly.entity_id
_entity_poly.type
_entity_poly.pdbx_seq_one_letter_code
_entity_poly.pdbx_strand_id
1 'polypeptide(L)'
;MDNITITCESDMTENIQMILRQTDYDEAVAREKLIECSGDPIKVIKDYMGIGDKKETAKKSLNQEIYRQLRSKLDDSMKEYNVKQSEKLKEEIKNNNM
;
A
#
# COMPACT_ATOMS: atom_id res chain seq x y z
N MET A 1 -30.09 5.21 11.19
CA MET A 1 -29.94 4.08 10.27
C MET A 1 -28.91 3.20 10.92
N ASP A 2 -29.36 2.24 11.71
CA ASP A 2 -28.46 1.35 12.44
C ASP A 2 -27.82 0.43 11.41
N ASN A 3 -26.49 0.52 11.27
CA ASN A 3 -25.72 -0.39 10.44
C ASN A 3 -25.72 -1.76 11.13
N ILE A 4 -26.75 -2.56 10.87
CA ILE A 4 -26.80 -3.96 11.29
C ILE A 4 -25.73 -4.69 10.48
N THR A 5 -24.55 -4.85 11.08
CA THR A 5 -23.47 -5.66 10.52
C THR A 5 -23.81 -7.11 10.83
N ILE A 6 -24.31 -7.84 9.83
CA ILE A 6 -24.52 -9.29 9.94
C ILE A 6 -23.13 -9.93 9.91
N THR A 7 -22.60 -10.26 11.10
CA THR A 7 -21.37 -11.04 11.24
C THR A 7 -21.74 -12.48 11.59
N CYS A 8 -21.14 -13.44 10.89
CA CYS A 8 -21.27 -14.84 11.26
C CYS A 8 -20.44 -15.09 12.53
N GLU A 9 -20.96 -15.86 13.49
CA GLU A 9 -20.28 -16.16 14.77
C GLU A 9 -18.94 -16.89 14.56
N SER A 10 -18.84 -17.67 13.47
CA SER A 10 -17.58 -18.31 13.03
C SER A 10 -16.48 -17.29 12.75
N ASP A 11 -16.81 -16.22 12.03
CA ASP A 11 -15.85 -15.24 11.53
C ASP A 11 -15.31 -14.39 12.69
N MET A 12 -16.17 -14.11 13.67
CA MET A 12 -15.76 -13.40 14.89
C MET A 12 -14.78 -14.22 15.73
N THR A 13 -15.01 -15.53 15.82
CA THR A 13 -14.11 -16.44 16.56
C THR A 13 -12.74 -16.53 15.88
N GLU A 14 -12.70 -16.65 14.55
CA GLU A 14 -11.44 -16.67 13.80
C GLU A 14 -10.65 -15.36 13.95
N ASN A 15 -11.34 -14.22 13.88
CA ASN A 15 -10.73 -12.90 14.08
C ASN A 15 -10.14 -12.74 15.49
N ILE A 16 -10.85 -13.20 16.52
CA ILE A 16 -10.36 -13.19 17.91
C ILE A 16 -9.12 -14.08 18.04
N GLN A 17 -9.16 -15.30 17.50
CA GLN A 17 -8.01 -16.21 17.53
C GLN A 17 -6.79 -15.62 16.80
N MET A 18 -7.00 -14.87 15.72
CA MET A 18 -5.92 -14.16 15.03
C MET A 18 -5.26 -13.11 15.93
N ILE A 19 -6.06 -12.34 16.68
CA ILE A 19 -5.55 -11.34 17.63
C ILE A 19 -4.77 -12.01 18.77
N LEU A 20 -5.33 -13.08 19.38
CA LEU A 20 -4.71 -13.79 20.50
C LEU A 20 -3.36 -14.43 20.15
N ARG A 21 -3.16 -14.83 18.89
CA ARG A 21 -1.87 -15.39 18.43
C ARG A 21 -0.74 -14.36 18.32
N GLN A 22 -1.07 -13.07 18.27
CA GLN A 22 -0.13 -11.98 17.97
C GLN A 22 -0.03 -10.96 19.10
N THR A 23 -0.85 -11.09 20.14
CA THR A 23 -0.97 -10.14 21.24
C THR A 23 -1.12 -10.90 22.56
N ASP A 24 -0.73 -10.27 23.67
CA ASP A 24 -0.93 -10.83 25.01
C ASP A 24 -2.33 -10.53 25.58
N TYR A 25 -3.33 -10.31 24.71
CA TYR A 25 -4.70 -10.04 25.15
C TYR A 25 -5.40 -11.31 25.63
N ASP A 26 -6.33 -11.15 26.57
CA ASP A 26 -7.32 -12.18 26.90
C ASP A 26 -8.47 -12.17 25.89
N GLU A 27 -9.20 -13.28 25.79
CA GLU A 27 -10.32 -13.42 24.84
C GLU A 27 -11.38 -12.32 25.00
N ALA A 28 -11.68 -11.94 26.25
CA ALA A 28 -12.61 -10.85 26.55
C ALA A 28 -12.10 -9.50 26.02
N VAL A 29 -10.81 -9.21 26.22
CA VAL A 29 -10.16 -7.98 25.78
C VAL A 29 -10.07 -7.93 24.25
N ALA A 30 -9.69 -9.05 23.62
CA ALA A 30 -9.63 -9.17 22.17
C ALA A 30 -11.01 -8.94 21.52
N ARG A 31 -12.08 -9.46 22.13
CA ARG A 31 -13.46 -9.25 21.67
C ARG A 31 -13.88 -7.78 21.79
N GLU A 32 -13.59 -7.14 22.91
CA GLU A 32 -13.89 -5.72 23.12
C GLU A 32 -13.14 -4.84 22.10
N LYS A 33 -11.83 -5.06 21.92
CA LYS A 33 -11.02 -4.34 20.94
C LYS A 33 -11.45 -4.56 19.50
N LEU A 34 -11.89 -5.78 19.15
CA LEU A 34 -12.43 -6.07 17.83
C LEU A 34 -13.72 -5.29 17.55
N ILE A 35 -14.59 -5.13 18.56
CA ILE A 35 -15.81 -4.29 18.45
C ILE A 35 -15.44 -2.81 18.30
N GLU A 36 -14.51 -2.30 19.11
CA GLU A 36 -13.99 -0.93 19.00
C GLU A 36 -13.42 -0.65 17.60
N CYS A 37 -12.73 -1.63 17.01
CA CYS A 37 -12.15 -1.53 15.66
C CYS A 37 -13.14 -1.87 14.53
N SER A 38 -14.46 -1.85 14.77
CA SER A 38 -15.48 -2.12 13.76
C SER A 38 -15.32 -3.48 13.04
N GLY A 39 -14.81 -4.49 13.76
CA GLY A 39 -14.60 -5.84 13.23
C GLY A 39 -13.32 -6.02 12.42
N ASP A 40 -12.38 -5.08 12.43
CA ASP A 40 -11.07 -5.22 11.78
C ASP A 40 -10.00 -5.75 12.76
N PRO A 41 -9.67 -7.05 12.74
CA PRO A 41 -8.64 -7.61 13.62
C PRO A 41 -7.23 -7.14 13.28
N ILE A 42 -6.96 -6.74 12.03
CA ILE A 42 -5.64 -6.24 11.62
C ILE A 42 -5.40 -4.87 12.24
N LYS A 43 -6.45 -4.04 12.33
CA LYS A 43 -6.39 -2.75 13.02
C LYS A 43 -6.06 -2.93 14.51
N VAL A 44 -6.74 -3.86 15.19
CA VAL A 44 -6.45 -4.20 16.60
C VAL A 44 -4.98 -4.58 16.81
N ILE A 45 -4.46 -5.45 15.93
CA ILE A 45 -3.06 -5.91 16.02
C ILE A 45 -2.07 -4.75 15.76
N LYS A 46 -2.34 -3.91 14.76
CA LYS A 46 -1.51 -2.73 14.46
C LYS A 46 -1.48 -1.74 15.62
N ASP A 47 -2.64 -1.48 16.22
CA ASP A 47 -2.77 -0.60 17.38
C ASP A 47 -1.99 -1.16 18.58
N TYR A 48 -2.09 -2.46 18.85
CA TYR A 48 -1.28 -3.13 19.88
C TYR A 48 0.23 -3.04 19.61
N MET A 49 0.64 -3.20 18.35
CA MET A 49 2.04 -3.08 17.93
C MET A 49 2.55 -1.64 17.85
N GLY A 50 1.71 -0.63 18.13
CA GLY A 50 2.06 0.79 18.00
C GLY A 50 2.29 1.24 16.56
N ILE A 51 1.80 0.50 15.58
CA ILE A 51 1.89 0.84 14.16
C ILE A 51 0.69 1.73 13.84
N GLY A 52 0.90 3.04 13.91
CA GLY A 52 -0.12 4.01 13.52
C GLY A 52 -0.58 3.82 12.08
N ASP A 53 -1.85 4.11 11.82
CA ASP A 53 -2.42 4.06 10.48
C ASP A 53 -1.55 4.85 9.49
N LYS A 54 -1.27 4.23 8.33
CA LYS A 54 -0.67 4.96 7.22
C LYS A 54 -1.59 6.13 6.94
N LYS A 55 -1.09 7.36 7.15
CA LYS A 55 -1.77 8.59 6.75
C LYS A 55 -2.31 8.35 5.35
N GLU A 56 -3.63 8.45 5.18
CA GLU A 56 -4.24 8.37 3.86
C GLU A 56 -3.42 9.26 2.95
N THR A 57 -2.86 8.70 1.87
CA THR A 57 -2.11 9.49 0.90
C THR A 57 -3.01 10.64 0.50
N ALA A 58 -2.63 11.86 0.89
CA ALA A 58 -3.43 13.05 0.68
C ALA A 58 -3.93 13.03 -0.76
N LYS A 59 -5.25 13.25 -0.95
CA LYS A 59 -5.85 13.36 -2.27
C LYS A 59 -5.00 14.31 -3.08
N LYS A 60 -4.30 13.81 -4.10
CA LYS A 60 -3.36 14.62 -4.86
C LYS A 60 -4.11 15.80 -5.42
N SER A 61 -3.62 17.01 -5.16
CA SER A 61 -4.16 18.20 -5.83
C SER A 61 -4.03 17.97 -7.34
N LEU A 62 -4.98 18.53 -8.12
CA LEU A 62 -4.91 18.49 -9.59
C LEU A 62 -3.52 18.90 -10.09
N ASN A 63 -2.92 19.93 -9.48
CA ASN A 63 -1.58 20.40 -9.82
C ASN A 63 -0.51 19.35 -9.52
N GLN A 64 -0.59 18.62 -8.41
CA GLN A 64 0.37 17.55 -8.08
C GLN A 64 0.32 16.41 -9.10
N GLU A 65 -0.88 16.08 -9.58
CA GLU A 65 -1.03 15.05 -10.62
C GLU A 65 -0.53 15.56 -11.98
N ILE A 66 -0.78 16.82 -12.33
CA ILE A 66 -0.22 17.46 -13.54
C ILE A 66 1.32 17.42 -13.49
N TYR A 67 1.94 17.84 -12.38
CA TYR A 67 3.41 17.82 -12.25
C TYR A 67 3.97 16.40 -12.33
N ARG A 68 3.29 15.42 -11.74
CA ARG A 68 3.67 14.01 -11.84
C ARG A 68 3.66 13.52 -13.29
N GLN A 69 2.57 13.78 -14.01
CA GLN A 69 2.45 13.38 -15.42
C GLN A 69 3.50 14.04 -16.29
N LEU A 70 3.77 15.34 -16.07
CA LEU A 70 4.81 16.06 -16.80
C LEU A 70 6.19 15.44 -16.56
N ARG A 71 6.55 15.15 -15.31
CA ARG A 71 7.82 14.51 -14.97
C ARG A 71 7.95 13.13 -15.61
N SER A 72 6.91 12.28 -15.50
CA SER A 72 6.94 10.96 -16.13
C SER A 72 7.15 11.03 -17.64
N LYS A 73 6.43 11.93 -18.33
CA LYS A 73 6.61 12.11 -19.78
C LYS A 73 8.02 12.56 -20.16
N LEU A 74 8.61 13.46 -19.37
CA LEU A 74 9.98 13.92 -19.59
C LEU A 74 10.99 12.79 -19.38
N ASP A 75 10.84 12.03 -18.30
CA ASP A 75 11.71 10.90 -17.97
C ASP A 75 11.67 9.85 -19.08
N ASP A 76 10.48 9.52 -19.59
CA ASP A 76 10.29 8.59 -20.70
C ASP A 76 10.96 9.09 -21.98
N SER A 77 10.76 10.37 -22.31
CA SER A 77 11.36 10.99 -23.51
C SER A 77 12.88 10.99 -23.45
N MET A 78 13.44 11.31 -22.28
CA MET A 78 14.89 11.33 -22.05
C MET A 78 15.48 9.92 -22.15
N LYS A 79 14.81 8.93 -21.59
CA LYS A 79 15.21 7.52 -21.67
C LYS A 79 15.23 7.04 -23.12
N GLU A 80 14.19 7.34 -23.89
CA GLU A 80 14.12 6.96 -25.30
C GLU A 80 15.26 7.61 -26.12
N TYR A 81 15.52 8.90 -25.91
CA TYR A 81 16.62 9.59 -26.56
C TYR A 81 17.97 8.94 -26.22
N ASN A 82 18.24 8.67 -24.95
CA ASN A 82 19.49 8.07 -24.50
C ASN A 82 19.71 6.66 -25.08
N VAL A 83 18.65 5.85 -25.15
CA VAL A 83 18.71 4.53 -25.79
C VAL A 83 19.11 4.66 -27.25
N LYS A 84 18.40 5.52 -28.01
CA LYS A 84 18.70 5.77 -29.43
C LYS A 84 20.13 6.26 -29.67
N GLN A 85 20.65 7.15 -28.81
CA GLN A 85 22.05 7.60 -28.93
C GLN A 85 23.02 6.46 -28.64
N SER A 86 22.74 5.66 -27.61
CA SER A 86 23.61 4.53 -27.26
C SER A 86 23.67 3.46 -28.36
N GLU A 87 22.55 3.24 -29.07
CA GLU A 87 22.48 2.32 -30.21
C GLU A 87 23.28 2.85 -31.39
N LYS A 88 23.12 4.12 -31.73
CA LYS A 88 23.91 4.78 -32.79
C LYS A 88 25.42 4.67 -32.52
N LEU A 89 25.85 4.97 -31.28
CA LEU A 89 27.26 4.84 -30.91
C LEU A 89 27.77 3.39 -31.07
N LYS A 90 26.96 2.39 -30.71
CA LYS A 90 27.32 0.97 -30.88
C LYS A 90 27.47 0.61 -32.36
N GLU A 91 26.57 1.09 -33.21
CA GLU A 91 26.63 0.89 -34.66
C GLU A 91 27.88 1.54 -35.26
N GLU A 92 28.19 2.78 -34.88
CA GLU A 92 29.40 3.49 -35.33
C GLU A 92 30.68 2.76 -34.92
N ILE A 93 30.78 2.29 -33.66
CA ILE A 93 31.93 1.52 -33.18
C ILE A 93 32.07 0.21 -33.96
N LYS A 94 30.96 -0.48 -34.25
CA LYS A 94 30.98 -1.72 -35.03
C LYS A 94 31.47 -1.48 -36.45
N ASN A 95 30.99 -0.42 -37.11
CA ASN A 95 31.37 -0.08 -38.47
C ASN A 95 32.83 0.37 -38.60
N ASN A 96 33.39 1.00 -37.57
CA ASN A 96 34.79 1.44 -37.57
C ASN A 96 35.80 0.31 -37.26
N ASN A 97 35.30 -0.81 -36.71
CA ASN A 97 36.10 -2.01 -36.42
C ASN A 97 35.95 -3.14 -37.47
N MET A 98 35.22 -2.88 -38.57
CA MET A 98 35.03 -3.77 -39.73
C MET A 98 35.84 -3.25 -40.92
#